data_AF-A0A7C6FRA8-F1
#
_entry.id   AF-A0A7C6FRA8-F1
#
_cell.length_a   1.000
_cell.length_b   1.000
_cell.length_c   1.000
_cell.angle_alpha   90.00
_cell.angle_beta   90.00
_cell.angle_gamma   90.00
#
_symmetry.space_group_name_H-M   'P 1'
#
loop_
_entity.id
_entity.type
_entity.pdbx_description
1 polymer ?
#
loop_
_entity_poly.entity_id
_entity_poly.type
_entity_poly.pdbx_seq_one_letter_code
_entity_poly.pdbx_strand_id
1 'polypeptide(L)'
;MAQVVLTPAAGKRLIAKAMAAHPDIQSALYSGMVVIVAGTTNGYVAEEILAMFGQSDGFNRKCFYRGIVLPPAQLMSETGRRLDESGFPGDVVIVRGKWLKGKTISDVIDEMKQGDVILKGANALDVLGKRAAVLIGHPEGGTAVTALKAVIGKRVRLIIPVGLEKRIFGNLDEIVTRMNASESSGPRILPIPGEVFTEIDAISLLSGV
;
A
#
# COMPACT_ATOMS: atom_id res chain seq x y z
N MET A 1 15.93 -28.29 9.21
CA MET A 1 16.13 -26.91 8.72
C MET A 1 15.70 -26.88 7.26
N ALA A 2 14.76 -26.02 6.88
CA ALA A 2 14.30 -25.89 5.50
C ALA A 2 14.76 -24.54 4.95
N GLN A 3 15.38 -24.54 3.77
CA GLN A 3 15.73 -23.33 3.04
C GLN A 3 14.72 -23.15 1.91
N VAL A 4 14.04 -22.00 1.88
CA VAL A 4 13.00 -21.68 0.90
C VAL A 4 13.36 -20.36 0.23
N VAL A 5 13.20 -20.30 -1.10
CA VAL A 5 13.37 -19.08 -1.88
C VAL A 5 12.00 -18.47 -2.14
N LEU A 6 11.81 -17.22 -1.70
CA LEU A 6 10.61 -16.45 -1.99
C LEU A 6 10.86 -15.55 -3.20
N THR A 7 10.10 -15.75 -4.27
CA THR A 7 10.02 -14.77 -5.35
C THR A 7 9.27 -13.53 -4.85
N PRO A 8 9.42 -12.35 -5.47
CA PRO A 8 8.65 -11.17 -5.08
C PRO A 8 7.12 -11.40 -5.12
N ALA A 9 6.63 -12.21 -6.05
CA ALA A 9 5.21 -12.58 -6.09
C ALA A 9 4.80 -13.48 -4.91
N ALA A 10 5.65 -14.42 -4.52
CA ALA A 10 5.43 -15.27 -3.35
C ALA A 10 5.50 -14.45 -2.05
N GLY A 11 6.45 -13.53 -1.92
CA GLY A 11 6.57 -12.60 -0.79
C GLY A 11 5.33 -11.73 -0.62
N LYS A 12 4.85 -11.12 -1.71
CA LYS A 12 3.58 -10.35 -1.69
C LYS A 12 2.38 -11.19 -1.28
N ARG A 13 2.30 -12.44 -1.74
CA ARG A 13 1.23 -13.37 -1.34
C ARG A 13 1.34 -13.73 0.15
N LEU A 14 2.55 -13.95 0.66
CA LEU A 14 2.80 -14.23 2.08
C LEU A 14 2.37 -13.05 2.95
N ILE A 15 2.79 -11.83 2.59
CA ILE A 15 2.35 -10.59 3.25
C ILE A 15 0.82 -10.49 3.22
N ALA A 16 0.18 -10.75 2.09
CA ALA A 16 -1.27 -10.68 1.97
C ALA A 16 -2.01 -11.65 2.90
N LYS A 17 -1.52 -12.89 3.02
CA LYS A 17 -2.07 -13.87 3.97
C LYS A 17 -1.94 -13.42 5.42
N ALA A 18 -0.80 -12.83 5.76
CA ALA A 18 -0.58 -12.29 7.10
C ALA A 18 -1.47 -11.06 7.38
N MET A 19 -1.66 -10.17 6.41
CA MET A 19 -2.59 -9.03 6.52
C MET A 19 -4.03 -9.47 6.75
N ALA A 20 -4.47 -10.52 6.06
CA ALA A 20 -5.76 -11.16 6.31
C ALA A 20 -5.90 -11.64 7.77
N ALA A 21 -4.82 -12.09 8.43
CA ALA A 21 -4.82 -12.52 9.83
C ALA A 21 -4.50 -11.40 10.85
N HIS A 22 -4.18 -10.18 10.40
CA HIS A 22 -3.69 -9.12 11.28
C HIS A 22 -4.77 -8.61 12.24
N PRO A 23 -4.52 -8.54 13.57
CA PRO A 23 -5.54 -8.20 14.56
C PRO A 23 -6.23 -6.85 14.32
N ASP A 24 -5.47 -5.80 14.02
CA ASP A 24 -6.05 -4.47 13.76
C ASP A 24 -6.90 -4.45 12.48
N ILE A 25 -6.53 -5.24 11.47
CA ILE A 25 -7.30 -5.34 10.22
C ILE A 25 -8.60 -6.10 10.51
N GLN A 26 -8.54 -7.22 11.24
CA GLN A 26 -9.73 -7.97 11.66
C GLN A 26 -10.70 -7.11 12.48
N SER A 27 -10.18 -6.34 13.44
CA SER A 27 -10.99 -5.41 14.25
C SER A 27 -11.65 -4.33 13.40
N ALA A 28 -10.90 -3.71 12.49
CA ALA A 28 -11.42 -2.68 11.59
C ALA A 28 -12.44 -3.23 10.58
N LEU A 29 -12.25 -4.45 10.09
CA LEU A 29 -13.22 -5.13 9.22
C LEU A 29 -14.55 -5.37 9.95
N TYR A 30 -14.54 -5.67 11.25
CA TYR A 30 -15.77 -5.93 12.01
C TYR A 30 -16.60 -4.66 12.25
N SER A 31 -15.97 -3.59 12.78
CA SER A 31 -16.71 -2.41 13.28
C SER A 31 -16.38 -1.08 12.58
N GLY A 32 -15.31 -1.04 11.80
CA GLY A 32 -14.76 0.20 11.23
C GLY A 32 -14.66 0.17 9.71
N MET A 33 -13.66 0.89 9.22
CA MET A 33 -13.32 1.01 7.81
C MET A 33 -11.91 0.51 7.54
N VAL A 34 -11.75 -0.27 6.46
CA VAL A 34 -10.46 -0.65 5.90
C VAL A 34 -10.37 -0.11 4.47
N VAL A 35 -9.36 0.70 4.21
CA VAL A 35 -9.07 1.23 2.86
C VAL A 35 -7.76 0.65 2.36
N ILE A 36 -7.83 -0.19 1.34
CA ILE A 36 -6.68 -0.78 0.67
C ILE A 36 -6.40 0.04 -0.59
N VAL A 37 -5.36 0.86 -0.55
CA VAL A 37 -4.97 1.73 -1.65
C VAL A 37 -4.35 0.90 -2.78
N ALA A 38 -4.70 1.20 -4.02
CA ALA A 38 -4.18 0.52 -5.20
C ALA A 38 -2.66 0.45 -5.25
N GLY A 39 -2.13 -0.75 -5.49
CA GLY A 39 -0.70 -1.02 -5.58
C GLY A 39 -0.44 -2.51 -5.80
N THR A 40 0.69 -2.87 -6.43
CA THR A 40 0.93 -4.26 -6.84
C THR A 40 0.97 -5.25 -5.66
N THR A 41 1.53 -4.86 -4.51
CA THR A 41 1.50 -5.65 -3.26
C THR A 41 0.09 -5.65 -2.66
N ASN A 42 -0.51 -4.47 -2.53
CA ASN A 42 -1.85 -4.29 -1.98
C ASN A 42 -2.93 -5.01 -2.79
N GLY A 43 -2.71 -5.28 -4.07
CA GLY A 43 -3.61 -6.09 -4.88
C GLY A 43 -3.67 -7.55 -4.42
N TYR A 44 -2.58 -8.11 -3.89
CA TYR A 44 -2.62 -9.42 -3.21
C TYR A 44 -3.39 -9.32 -1.91
N VAL A 45 -3.15 -8.26 -1.13
CA VAL A 45 -3.81 -8.02 0.16
C VAL A 45 -5.32 -7.89 -0.01
N ALA A 46 -5.77 -7.09 -0.98
CA ALA A 46 -7.17 -6.94 -1.35
C ALA A 46 -7.79 -8.27 -1.79
N GLU A 47 -7.09 -9.06 -2.60
CA GLU A 47 -7.57 -10.37 -3.04
C GLU A 47 -7.79 -11.34 -1.86
N GLU A 48 -6.84 -11.45 -0.94
CA GLU A 48 -6.99 -12.31 0.25
C GLU A 48 -8.10 -11.81 1.18
N ILE A 49 -8.15 -10.51 1.51
CA ILE A 49 -9.17 -9.95 2.42
C ILE A 49 -10.58 -10.08 1.83
N LEU A 50 -10.78 -9.78 0.55
CA LEU A 50 -12.09 -9.94 -0.10
C LEU A 50 -12.53 -11.41 -0.16
N ALA A 51 -11.58 -12.34 -0.35
CA ALA A 51 -11.86 -13.77 -0.36
C ALA A 51 -12.36 -14.28 1.01
N MET A 52 -11.86 -13.73 2.13
CA MET A 52 -12.31 -14.11 3.47
C MET A 52 -13.81 -13.92 3.70
N PHE A 53 -14.43 -12.94 3.04
CA PHE A 53 -15.86 -12.63 3.18
C PHE A 53 -16.68 -13.00 1.93
N GLY A 54 -16.11 -13.78 1.00
CA GLY A 54 -16.80 -14.18 -0.23
C GLY A 54 -17.14 -13.01 -1.17
N GLN A 55 -16.39 -11.92 -1.11
CA GLN A 55 -16.64 -10.69 -1.87
C GLN A 55 -15.60 -10.44 -2.98
N SER A 56 -14.88 -11.47 -3.41
CA SER A 56 -13.89 -11.36 -4.50
C SER A 56 -14.52 -11.09 -5.88
N ASP A 57 -15.83 -11.30 -6.04
CA ASP A 57 -16.50 -11.15 -7.33
C ASP A 57 -16.38 -9.71 -7.86
N GLY A 58 -15.90 -9.58 -9.10
CA GLY A 58 -15.62 -8.29 -9.74
C GLY A 58 -14.29 -7.63 -9.35
N PHE A 59 -13.48 -8.21 -8.47
CA PHE A 59 -12.12 -7.72 -8.20
C PHE A 59 -11.11 -8.31 -9.18
N ASN A 60 -10.29 -7.45 -9.80
CA ASN A 60 -9.19 -7.89 -10.66
C ASN A 60 -7.87 -7.24 -10.25
N ARG A 61 -7.00 -8.03 -9.62
CA ARG A 61 -5.67 -7.61 -9.19
C ARG A 61 -4.79 -7.10 -10.33
N LYS A 62 -4.96 -7.60 -11.57
CA LYS A 62 -4.10 -7.25 -12.72
C LYS A 62 -4.16 -5.77 -13.07
N CYS A 63 -5.20 -5.05 -12.68
CA CYS A 63 -5.36 -3.62 -12.92
C CYS A 63 -5.34 -2.79 -11.62
N PHE A 64 -5.06 -3.41 -10.48
CA PHE A 64 -5.12 -2.77 -9.17
C PHE A 64 -3.78 -2.15 -8.76
N TYR A 65 -3.37 -1.10 -9.46
CA TYR A 65 -2.15 -0.36 -9.14
C TYR A 65 -2.23 1.08 -9.62
N ARG A 66 -1.49 1.95 -8.94
CA ARG A 66 -1.24 3.35 -9.32
C ARG A 66 0.24 3.66 -9.05
N GLY A 67 0.82 4.60 -9.80
CA GLY A 67 2.20 5.07 -9.54
C GLY A 67 3.25 3.97 -9.67
N ILE A 68 3.19 3.18 -10.74
CA ILE A 68 4.18 2.13 -11.02
C ILE A 68 5.37 2.70 -11.81
N VAL A 69 6.53 2.07 -11.66
CA VAL A 69 7.70 2.36 -12.49
C VAL A 69 7.72 1.32 -13.61
N LEU A 70 7.66 1.79 -14.86
CA LEU A 70 7.71 0.95 -16.06
C LEU A 70 9.06 1.12 -16.78
N PRO A 71 9.46 0.17 -17.63
CA PRO A 71 10.61 0.35 -18.51
C PRO A 71 10.45 1.60 -19.41
N PRO A 72 11.56 2.25 -19.83
CA PRO A 72 11.52 3.52 -20.59
C PRO A 72 10.66 3.51 -21.87
N ALA A 73 10.43 2.33 -22.46
CA ALA A 73 9.69 2.18 -23.71
C ALA A 73 8.15 2.22 -23.54
N GLN A 74 7.61 2.34 -22.31
CA GLN A 74 6.17 2.33 -22.08
C GLN A 74 5.64 3.74 -21.77
N LEU A 75 4.65 4.17 -22.55
CA LEU A 75 3.99 5.47 -22.39
C LEU A 75 3.25 5.56 -21.05
N MET A 76 3.51 6.62 -20.31
CA MET A 76 2.89 6.96 -19.03
C MET A 76 2.36 8.39 -19.11
N SER A 77 1.32 8.71 -18.33
CA SER A 77 0.95 10.10 -18.08
C SER A 77 2.06 10.80 -17.28
N GLU A 78 2.07 12.14 -17.30
CA GLU A 78 3.01 12.96 -16.52
C GLU A 78 2.95 12.66 -15.01
N THR A 79 1.83 12.11 -14.52
CA THR A 79 1.62 11.75 -13.11
C THR A 79 1.96 10.29 -12.80
N GLY A 80 2.54 9.55 -13.75
CA GLY A 80 2.97 8.16 -13.56
C GLY A 80 1.81 7.15 -13.56
N ARG A 81 0.75 7.42 -14.33
CA ARG A 81 -0.38 6.52 -14.54
C ARG A 81 -0.42 6.00 -15.97
N ARG A 82 -1.14 4.90 -16.21
CA ARG A 82 -1.43 4.46 -17.58
C ARG A 82 -2.39 5.45 -18.23
N LEU A 83 -2.26 5.63 -19.55
CA LEU A 83 -3.17 6.47 -20.33
C LEU A 83 -4.60 5.92 -20.36
N ASP A 84 -4.74 4.59 -20.32
CA ASP A 84 -6.01 3.89 -20.18
C ASP A 84 -6.24 3.47 -18.72
N GLU A 85 -7.17 4.16 -18.04
CA GLU A 85 -7.60 3.86 -16.67
C GLU A 85 -8.91 3.04 -16.62
N SER A 86 -9.50 2.65 -17.77
CA SER A 86 -10.80 1.97 -17.81
C SER A 86 -10.85 0.65 -17.03
N GLY A 87 -9.68 -0.01 -16.87
CA GLY A 87 -9.54 -1.23 -16.08
C GLY A 87 -9.35 -1.03 -14.57
N PHE A 88 -9.24 0.21 -14.08
CA PHE A 88 -8.99 0.49 -12.66
C PHE A 88 -10.30 0.48 -11.86
N PRO A 89 -10.50 -0.46 -10.90
CA PRO A 89 -11.81 -0.68 -10.26
C PRO A 89 -12.13 0.27 -9.10
N GLY A 90 -11.28 1.25 -8.81
CA GLY A 90 -11.28 1.95 -7.52
C GLY A 90 -10.22 1.38 -6.55
N ASP A 91 -10.08 2.02 -5.39
CA ASP A 91 -9.41 1.38 -4.25
C ASP A 91 -10.38 0.37 -3.61
N VAL A 92 -9.88 -0.55 -2.77
CA VAL A 92 -10.78 -1.46 -2.04
C VAL A 92 -11.16 -0.81 -0.72
N VAL A 93 -12.39 -0.33 -0.63
CA VAL A 93 -12.96 0.29 0.56
C VAL A 93 -13.95 -0.66 1.20
N ILE A 94 -13.69 -1.10 2.43
CA ILE A 94 -14.55 -2.02 3.16
C ILE A 94 -15.06 -1.31 4.40
N VAL A 95 -16.37 -1.27 4.58
CA VAL A 95 -17.04 -0.69 5.76
C VAL A 95 -17.81 -1.80 6.44
N ARG A 96 -17.45 -2.13 7.70
CA ARG A 96 -18.09 -3.17 8.51
C ARG A 96 -18.27 -4.48 7.71
N GLY A 97 -17.19 -4.92 7.08
CA GLY A 97 -17.14 -6.17 6.31
C GLY A 97 -17.80 -6.10 4.92
N LYS A 98 -18.34 -4.97 4.49
CA LYS A 98 -18.96 -4.81 3.16
C LYS A 98 -18.08 -3.99 2.21
N TRP A 99 -17.74 -4.56 1.05
CA TRP A 99 -16.98 -3.87 0.02
C TRP A 99 -17.86 -2.84 -0.73
N LEU A 100 -17.44 -1.58 -0.67
CA LEU A 100 -18.01 -0.47 -1.44
C LEU A 100 -17.26 -0.32 -2.76
N LYS A 101 -17.77 -0.97 -3.81
CA LYS A 101 -17.16 -0.97 -5.15
C LYS A 101 -17.13 0.43 -5.77
N GLY A 102 -16.10 0.70 -6.59
CA GLY A 102 -15.95 1.96 -7.33
C GLY A 102 -15.52 3.17 -6.48
N LYS A 103 -15.25 2.98 -5.18
CA LYS A 103 -14.76 4.03 -4.29
C LYS A 103 -13.23 4.11 -4.31
N THR A 104 -12.71 5.27 -3.96
CA THR A 104 -11.29 5.53 -3.76
C THR A 104 -11.06 6.07 -2.35
N ILE A 105 -9.80 6.12 -1.92
CA ILE A 105 -9.43 6.76 -0.64
C ILE A 105 -9.97 8.20 -0.55
N SER A 106 -9.94 8.96 -1.64
CA SER A 106 -10.41 10.34 -1.66
C SER A 106 -11.90 10.48 -1.36
N ASP A 107 -12.70 9.47 -1.68
CA ASP A 107 -14.16 9.50 -1.46
C ASP A 107 -14.54 9.27 0.01
N VAL A 108 -13.66 8.69 0.81
CA VAL A 108 -13.99 8.21 2.17
C VAL A 108 -13.06 8.73 3.26
N ILE A 109 -11.94 9.37 2.91
CA ILE A 109 -10.92 9.86 3.86
C ILE A 109 -11.51 10.79 4.94
N ASP A 110 -12.55 11.56 4.58
CA ASP A 110 -13.18 12.51 5.49
C ASP A 110 -14.06 11.84 6.55
N GLU A 111 -14.52 10.62 6.29
CA GLU A 111 -15.35 9.82 7.20
C GLU A 111 -14.53 8.91 8.12
N MET A 112 -13.27 8.64 7.76
CA MET A 112 -12.38 7.78 8.54
C MET A 112 -12.10 8.36 9.93
N LYS A 113 -11.92 7.48 10.93
CA LYS A 113 -11.69 7.83 12.33
C LYS A 113 -10.73 6.85 13.02
N GLN A 114 -10.35 7.16 14.25
CA GLN A 114 -9.55 6.26 15.09
C GLN A 114 -10.19 4.86 15.15
N GLY A 115 -9.35 3.83 14.96
CA GLY A 115 -9.77 2.44 14.86
C GLY A 115 -9.94 1.94 13.41
N ASP A 116 -10.01 2.85 12.44
CA ASP A 116 -9.96 2.49 11.03
C ASP A 116 -8.51 2.29 10.55
N VAL A 117 -8.36 1.57 9.44
CA VAL A 117 -7.05 1.17 8.89
C VAL A 117 -6.92 1.55 7.42
N ILE A 118 -5.77 2.13 7.06
CA ILE A 118 -5.34 2.31 5.67
C ILE A 118 -4.19 1.35 5.39
N LEU A 119 -4.29 0.59 4.30
CA LEU A 119 -3.21 -0.23 3.77
C LEU A 119 -2.64 0.45 2.51
N LYS A 120 -1.38 0.87 2.56
CA LYS A 120 -0.72 1.53 1.43
C LYS A 120 0.69 0.98 1.24
N GLY A 121 0.96 0.40 0.08
CA GLY A 121 2.30 -0.08 -0.26
C GLY A 121 3.32 1.05 -0.47
N ALA A 122 4.59 0.68 -0.62
CA ALA A 122 5.70 1.61 -0.77
C ALA A 122 6.63 1.32 -1.95
N ASN A 123 7.46 2.32 -2.29
CA ASN A 123 8.45 2.25 -3.37
C ASN A 123 9.87 2.04 -2.85
N ALA A 124 10.14 2.42 -1.61
CA ALA A 124 11.41 2.28 -0.93
C ALA A 124 11.20 1.81 0.51
N LEU A 125 12.06 0.91 0.97
CA LEU A 125 12.05 0.33 2.31
C LEU A 125 13.44 0.45 2.95
N ASP A 126 13.52 1.20 4.03
CA ASP A 126 14.63 1.15 4.98
C ASP A 126 14.32 0.08 6.02
N VAL A 127 14.96 -1.07 5.86
CA VAL A 127 14.72 -2.27 6.68
C VAL A 127 15.19 -2.06 8.12
N LEU A 128 16.33 -1.38 8.31
CA LEU A 128 16.90 -1.19 9.66
C LEU A 128 16.12 -0.14 10.44
N GLY A 129 15.77 0.97 9.78
CA GLY A 129 14.95 2.02 10.39
C GLY A 129 13.47 1.65 10.53
N LYS A 130 13.02 0.54 9.93
CA LYS A 130 11.60 0.17 9.79
C LYS A 130 10.78 1.32 9.20
N ARG A 131 11.33 1.99 8.19
CA ARG A 131 10.72 3.15 7.51
C ARG A 131 10.47 2.81 6.05
N ALA A 132 9.42 3.40 5.48
CA ALA A 132 9.12 3.25 4.07
C ALA A 132 8.79 4.60 3.45
N ALA A 133 9.05 4.70 2.14
CA ALA A 133 8.79 5.89 1.38
C ALA A 133 8.14 5.58 0.03
N VAL A 134 7.36 6.53 -0.46
CA VAL A 134 6.57 6.40 -1.68
C VAL A 134 6.99 7.46 -2.69
N LEU A 135 6.96 7.10 -3.96
CA LEU A 135 7.19 8.05 -5.04
C LEU A 135 5.93 8.89 -5.27
N ILE A 136 6.14 10.18 -5.53
CA ILE A 136 5.11 11.20 -5.69
C ILE A 136 5.24 11.82 -7.08
N GLY A 137 4.36 11.39 -8.00
CA GLY A 137 4.23 11.96 -9.33
C GLY A 137 3.25 13.14 -9.41
N HIS A 138 2.21 13.16 -8.58
CA HIS A 138 1.17 14.18 -8.60
C HIS A 138 1.60 15.44 -7.82
N PRO A 139 1.37 16.67 -8.33
CA PRO A 139 1.82 17.91 -7.67
C PRO A 139 1.21 18.11 -6.27
N GLU A 140 -0.01 17.63 -6.05
CA GLU A 140 -0.68 17.68 -4.73
C GLU A 140 -0.29 16.54 -3.78
N GLY A 141 0.69 15.71 -4.12
CA GLY A 141 1.13 14.60 -3.26
C GLY A 141 0.33 13.30 -3.41
N GLY A 142 -0.72 13.28 -4.23
CA GLY A 142 -1.48 12.09 -4.58
C GLY A 142 -2.07 11.34 -3.38
N THR A 143 -2.26 10.03 -3.51
CA THR A 143 -2.91 9.21 -2.46
C THR A 143 -2.13 9.17 -1.14
N ALA A 144 -0.83 9.47 -1.16
CA ALA A 144 -0.03 9.52 0.05
C ALA A 144 -0.44 10.69 0.94
N VAL A 145 -0.45 11.91 0.41
CA VAL A 145 -0.88 13.10 1.17
C VAL A 145 -2.35 13.00 1.57
N THR A 146 -3.22 12.44 0.72
CA THR A 146 -4.61 12.14 1.10
C THR A 146 -4.67 11.25 2.33
N ALA A 147 -3.93 10.13 2.36
CA ALA A 147 -3.89 9.24 3.53
C ALA A 147 -3.40 9.96 4.80
N LEU A 148 -2.37 10.82 4.68
CA LEU A 148 -1.81 11.55 5.82
C LEU A 148 -2.82 12.46 6.52
N LYS A 149 -3.83 12.99 5.81
CA LYS A 149 -4.91 13.78 6.42
C LYS A 149 -5.62 13.01 7.54
N ALA A 150 -5.95 11.75 7.30
CA ALA A 150 -6.62 10.92 8.31
C ALA A 150 -5.64 10.30 9.31
N VAL A 151 -4.44 9.90 8.87
CA VAL A 151 -3.43 9.30 9.75
C VAL A 151 -3.00 10.27 10.84
N ILE A 152 -2.63 11.50 10.46
CA ILE A 152 -2.17 12.52 11.40
C ILE A 152 -3.36 13.22 12.07
N GLY A 153 -4.36 13.65 11.29
CA GLY A 153 -5.47 14.46 11.81
C GLY A 153 -6.49 13.69 12.63
N LYS A 154 -6.65 12.38 12.38
CA LYS A 154 -7.74 11.56 12.96
C LYS A 154 -7.25 10.28 13.63
N ARG A 155 -5.93 10.08 13.71
CA ARG A 155 -5.30 8.91 14.33
C ARG A 155 -5.73 7.59 13.68
N VAL A 156 -5.98 7.61 12.37
CA VAL A 156 -6.20 6.40 11.57
C VAL A 156 -4.89 5.62 11.46
N ARG A 157 -4.93 4.30 11.61
CA ARG A 157 -3.73 3.47 11.52
C ARG A 157 -3.31 3.33 10.05
N LEU A 158 -2.03 3.54 9.77
CA LEU A 158 -1.42 3.23 8.47
C LEU A 158 -0.53 2.00 8.60
N ILE A 159 -0.86 0.95 7.87
CA ILE A 159 0.01 -0.22 7.70
C ILE A 159 0.55 -0.18 6.26
N ILE A 160 1.82 -0.52 6.11
CA ILE A 160 2.58 -0.42 4.87
C ILE A 160 3.04 -1.82 4.48
N PRO A 161 2.20 -2.60 3.77
CA PRO A 161 2.62 -3.87 3.18
C PRO A 161 3.69 -3.62 2.11
N VAL A 162 4.93 -4.01 2.39
CA VAL A 162 6.07 -3.78 1.49
C VAL A 162 7.05 -4.93 1.58
N GLY A 163 7.39 -5.50 0.42
CA GLY A 163 8.34 -6.60 0.39
C GLY A 163 9.79 -6.13 0.44
N LEU A 164 10.66 -7.03 0.89
CA LEU A 164 12.11 -6.79 0.97
C LEU A 164 12.75 -6.47 -0.39
N GLU A 165 12.06 -6.73 -1.52
CA GLU A 165 12.54 -6.34 -2.85
C GLU A 165 12.59 -4.82 -3.05
N LYS A 166 11.91 -4.05 -2.18
CA LYS A 166 11.94 -2.57 -2.17
C LYS A 166 13.04 -1.98 -1.30
N ARG A 167 13.92 -2.82 -0.75
CA ARG A 167 15.02 -2.40 0.11
C ARG A 167 15.89 -1.37 -0.58
N ILE A 168 16.19 -0.30 0.14
CA ILE A 168 17.24 0.66 -0.23
C ILE A 168 18.46 0.48 0.67
N PHE A 169 19.60 0.94 0.20
CA PHE A 169 20.83 1.04 0.98
C PHE A 169 21.16 2.53 1.19
N GLY A 170 21.77 2.83 2.33
CA GLY A 170 22.12 4.20 2.72
C GLY A 170 21.03 4.89 3.53
N ASN A 171 21.18 6.20 3.71
CA ASN A 171 20.30 7.01 4.55
C ASN A 171 19.06 7.46 3.77
N LEU A 172 17.87 7.09 4.23
CA LEU A 172 16.61 7.48 3.61
C LEU A 172 16.44 9.00 3.55
N ASP A 173 16.85 9.74 4.59
CA ASP A 173 16.69 11.19 4.65
C ASP A 173 17.60 11.89 3.64
N GLU A 174 18.82 11.39 3.41
CA GLU A 174 19.69 11.89 2.34
C GLU A 174 19.10 11.65 0.95
N ILE A 175 18.49 10.48 0.72
CA ILE A 175 17.79 10.17 -0.53
C ILE A 175 16.62 11.15 -0.73
N VAL A 176 15.86 11.41 0.32
CA VAL A 176 14.73 12.35 0.29
C VAL A 176 15.19 13.76 -0.05
N THR A 177 16.23 14.25 0.63
CA THR A 177 16.81 15.58 0.36
C THR A 177 17.22 15.71 -1.10
N ARG A 178 17.91 14.71 -1.66
CA ARG A 178 18.38 14.75 -3.05
C ARG A 178 17.23 14.66 -4.06
N MET A 179 16.31 13.72 -3.87
CA MET A 179 15.19 13.50 -4.81
C MET A 179 14.19 14.65 -4.81
N ASN A 180 14.05 15.37 -3.71
CA ASN A 180 13.12 16.49 -3.58
C ASN A 180 13.76 17.87 -3.76
N ALA A 181 15.05 17.92 -4.08
CA ALA A 181 15.74 19.19 -4.32
C ALA A 181 15.11 19.96 -5.50
N SER A 182 15.15 21.28 -5.44
CA SER A 182 14.52 22.17 -6.44
C SER A 182 15.01 21.96 -7.88
N GLU A 183 16.27 21.55 -8.00
CA GLU A 183 16.99 21.29 -9.24
C GLU A 183 16.77 19.87 -9.78
N SER A 184 16.15 18.99 -8.98
CA SER A 184 15.87 17.60 -9.36
C SER A 184 14.65 17.49 -10.26
N SER A 185 14.67 16.54 -11.19
CA SER A 185 13.56 16.20 -12.08
C SER A 185 13.04 14.78 -11.83
N GLY A 186 11.88 14.45 -12.42
CA GLY A 186 11.22 13.16 -12.17
C GLY A 186 10.44 13.13 -10.85
N PRO A 187 9.97 11.97 -10.36
CA PRO A 187 9.15 11.84 -9.15
C PRO A 187 9.85 12.30 -7.87
N ARG A 188 9.10 12.93 -6.97
CA ARG A 188 9.52 13.19 -5.59
C ARG A 188 9.40 11.93 -4.74
N ILE A 189 9.96 11.93 -3.55
CA ILE A 189 9.84 10.84 -2.59
C ILE A 189 9.35 11.36 -1.24
N LEU A 190 8.43 10.63 -0.61
CA LEU A 190 7.85 10.99 0.67
C LEU A 190 7.96 9.81 1.64
N PRO A 191 8.75 9.91 2.71
CA PRO A 191 8.66 9.00 3.85
C PRO A 191 7.27 9.13 4.49
N ILE A 192 6.63 8.01 4.80
CA ILE A 192 5.28 8.01 5.38
C ILE A 192 5.29 7.39 6.79
N PRO A 193 4.60 8.01 7.78
CA PRO A 193 4.53 7.51 9.15
C PRO A 193 3.50 6.39 9.25
N GLY A 194 3.97 5.15 9.31
CA GLY A 194 3.13 3.97 9.41
C GLY A 194 3.91 2.74 9.81
N GLU A 195 3.18 1.68 10.13
CA GLU A 195 3.75 0.38 10.45
C GLU A 195 4.23 -0.31 9.17
N VAL A 196 5.54 -0.45 9.02
CA VAL A 196 6.12 -1.27 7.97
C VAL A 196 5.85 -2.74 8.26
N PHE A 197 5.30 -3.44 7.27
CA PHE A 197 5.00 -4.88 7.37
C PHE A 197 5.55 -5.63 6.15
N THR A 198 6.50 -6.54 6.42
CA THR A 198 7.30 -7.26 5.42
C THR A 198 7.05 -8.77 5.45
N GLU A 199 7.75 -9.52 4.61
CA GLU A 199 7.75 -10.99 4.67
C GLU A 199 8.23 -11.53 6.02
N ILE A 200 9.14 -10.82 6.70
CA ILE A 200 9.65 -11.25 8.01
C ILE A 200 8.52 -11.18 9.04
N ASP A 201 7.81 -10.05 9.08
CA ASP A 201 6.67 -9.84 9.97
C ASP A 201 5.53 -10.82 9.65
N ALA A 202 5.33 -11.12 8.36
CA ALA A 202 4.36 -12.10 7.90
C ALA A 202 4.65 -13.51 8.42
N ILE A 203 5.91 -13.94 8.36
CA ILE A 203 6.34 -15.24 8.90
C ILE A 203 6.07 -15.27 10.40
N SER A 204 6.52 -14.25 11.13
CA SER A 204 6.35 -14.19 12.59
C SER A 204 4.88 -14.21 12.99
N LEU A 205 4.02 -13.43 12.33
CA LEU A 205 2.59 -13.40 12.62
C LEU A 205 1.90 -14.74 12.33
N LEU A 206 2.22 -15.38 11.19
CA LEU A 206 1.51 -16.59 10.74
C LEU A 206 2.01 -17.88 11.42
N SER A 207 3.27 -17.91 11.84
CA SER A 207 3.89 -19.10 12.44
C SER A 207 4.16 -18.99 13.93
N GLY A 208 4.07 -17.79 14.50
CA GLY A 208 4.31 -17.54 15.92
C GLY A 208 5.79 -17.58 16.33
N VAL A 209 6.71 -17.42 15.37
CA VAL A 209 8.17 -17.55 15.55
C VAL A 209 8.89 -16.21 15.38
#